data_AF-A0A0Q9XZL1-F1
#
_entry.id   AF-A0A0Q9XZL1-F1
#
_cell.length_a   1.000
_cell.length_b   1.000
_cell.length_c   1.000
_cell.angle_alpha   90.00
_cell.angle_beta   90.00
_cell.angle_gamma   90.00
#
_symmetry.space_group_name_H-M   'P 1'
#
loop_
_entity.id
_entity.type
_entity.pdbx_description
1 polymer ?
#
loop_
_entity_poly.entity_id
_entity_poly.type
_entity_poly.pdbx_seq_one_letter_code
_entity_poly.pdbx_strand_id
1 'polypeptide(L)'
;MESGEWKRIKAPFPDVINNVSVGGRNSRVERKLRRKLPFTSFHVGNKFTLPKRLVENKVLVELLVPFRVCTDKDIILDFLKENDKVVFKYLQSNRGENIYFITQKGNRYILLDQKKETILSQQAFHNWLGFS
;
A
#
# COMPACT_ATOMS: atom_id res chain seq x y z
N MET A 1 -19.97 16.20 23.97
CA MET A 1 -19.07 17.38 24.06
C MET A 1 -19.77 18.36 24.98
N GLU A 2 -19.28 18.56 26.21
CA GLU A 2 -20.03 19.35 27.21
C GLU A 2 -19.49 20.76 27.47
N SER A 3 -18.36 21.17 26.87
CA SER A 3 -17.92 22.57 27.00
C SER A 3 -16.93 23.05 25.92
N GLY A 4 -16.76 22.32 24.82
CA GLY A 4 -15.72 22.64 23.81
C GLY A 4 -14.27 22.47 24.29
N GLU A 5 -14.05 22.11 25.55
CA GLU A 5 -12.73 21.89 26.13
C GLU A 5 -12.36 20.41 26.20
N TRP A 6 -11.10 20.10 25.90
CA TRP A 6 -10.55 18.76 26.06
C TRP A 6 -10.34 18.44 27.53
N LYS A 7 -11.16 17.54 28.08
CA LYS A 7 -11.05 17.08 29.48
C LYS A 7 -10.61 15.62 29.53
N ARG A 8 -9.66 15.32 30.42
CA ARG A 8 -9.23 13.95 30.70
C ARG A 8 -10.17 13.32 31.72
N ILE A 9 -10.78 12.19 31.37
CA ILE A 9 -11.69 11.46 32.25
C ILE A 9 -11.15 10.07 32.58
N LYS A 10 -11.59 9.53 33.73
CA LYS A 10 -11.51 8.10 34.02
C LYS A 10 -12.87 7.49 33.68
N ALA A 11 -12.87 6.46 32.85
CA ALA A 11 -14.07 5.75 32.41
C ALA A 11 -13.80 4.23 32.46
N PRO A 12 -14.85 3.40 32.59
CA PRO A 12 -14.72 1.96 32.44
C PRO A 12 -14.24 1.62 31.02
N PHE A 13 -13.74 0.39 30.85
CA PHE A 13 -13.45 -0.10 29.51
C PHE A 13 -14.74 -0.28 28.71
N PRO A 14 -14.72 -0.01 27.40
CA PRO A 14 -15.86 -0.31 26.54
C PRO A 14 -16.00 -1.82 26.35
N ASP A 15 -17.19 -2.27 25.95
CA ASP A 15 -17.45 -3.68 25.65
C ASP A 15 -16.74 -4.15 24.37
N VAL A 16 -16.46 -3.23 23.43
CA VAL A 16 -15.77 -3.49 22.17
C VAL A 16 -14.94 -2.30 21.74
N ILE A 17 -13.79 -2.55 21.10
CA ILE A 17 -12.91 -1.50 20.57
C ILE A 17 -12.90 -1.55 19.03
N ASN A 18 -13.33 -0.44 18.41
CA ASN A 18 -13.12 -0.20 16.98
C ASN A 18 -11.89 0.72 16.79
N ASN A 19 -10.71 0.12 16.60
CA ASN A 19 -9.48 0.89 16.38
C ASN A 19 -9.31 1.18 14.89
N VAL A 20 -9.78 2.34 14.43
CA VAL A 20 -9.70 2.78 13.02
C VAL A 20 -8.31 3.31 12.60
N SER A 21 -7.33 3.34 13.51
CA SER A 21 -6.00 3.90 13.19
C SER A 21 -5.20 2.94 12.30
N VAL A 22 -4.83 3.42 11.11
CA VAL A 22 -4.01 2.68 10.14
C VAL A 22 -2.54 2.93 10.43
N GLY A 23 -1.86 2.00 11.09
CA GLY A 23 -0.38 2.00 11.12
C GLY A 23 0.32 2.38 12.44
N GLY A 24 -0.31 2.23 13.60
CA GLY A 24 0.41 2.27 14.87
C GLY A 24 0.99 0.90 15.22
N ARG A 25 2.31 0.79 15.45
CA ARG A 25 2.91 -0.40 16.08
C ARG A 25 2.09 -0.76 17.31
N ASN A 26 1.70 -2.05 17.43
CA ASN A 26 0.99 -2.63 18.58
C ASN A 26 1.56 -2.10 19.91
N SER A 27 0.96 -1.03 20.42
CA SER A 27 1.48 -0.39 21.63
C SER A 27 1.35 -1.38 22.79
N ARG A 28 2.16 -1.21 23.85
CA ARG A 28 2.01 -2.03 25.06
C ARG A 28 0.59 -1.92 25.64
N VAL A 29 -0.05 -0.77 25.45
CA VAL A 29 -1.45 -0.51 25.84
C VAL A 29 -2.40 -1.34 24.98
N GLU A 30 -2.30 -1.25 23.65
CA GLU A 30 -3.17 -2.00 22.73
C GLU A 30 -3.06 -3.51 22.97
N ARG A 31 -1.84 -4.04 23.10
CA ARG A 31 -1.61 -5.46 23.39
C ARG A 31 -2.21 -5.88 24.73
N LYS A 32 -2.24 -5.00 25.74
CA LYS A 32 -2.91 -5.28 27.01
C LYS A 32 -4.43 -5.27 26.86
N LEU A 33 -4.98 -4.37 26.05
CA LEU A 33 -6.42 -4.28 25.78
C LEU A 33 -6.93 -5.45 24.93
N ARG A 34 -6.21 -5.85 23.88
CA ARG A 34 -6.55 -6.99 23.01
C ARG A 34 -6.63 -8.34 23.76
N ARG A 35 -5.98 -8.46 24.92
CA ARG A 35 -6.10 -9.64 25.80
C ARG A 35 -7.34 -9.63 26.68
N LYS A 36 -8.02 -8.49 26.79
CA LYS A 36 -9.14 -8.27 27.73
C LYS A 36 -10.45 -7.98 27.03
N LEU A 37 -10.41 -7.37 25.84
CA LEU A 37 -11.56 -6.83 25.13
C LEU A 37 -11.50 -7.25 23.67
N PRO A 38 -12.67 -7.48 23.02
CA PRO A 38 -12.74 -7.74 21.60
C PRO A 38 -12.40 -6.47 20.80
N PHE A 39 -11.65 -6.66 19.71
CA PHE A 39 -11.33 -5.62 18.73
C PHE A 39 -11.96 -6.00 17.40
N THR A 40 -12.56 -5.03 16.71
CA THR A 40 -13.16 -5.26 15.38
C THR A 40 -12.23 -4.95 14.22
N SER A 41 -11.09 -4.30 14.48
CA SER A 41 -10.10 -3.96 13.46
C SER A 41 -8.86 -4.85 13.53
N PHE A 42 -8.62 -5.54 12.43
CA PHE A 42 -7.46 -6.41 12.20
C PHE A 42 -6.71 -5.92 10.98
N HIS A 43 -5.49 -5.43 11.20
CA HIS A 43 -4.63 -4.99 10.12
C HIS A 43 -4.11 -6.23 9.38
N VAL A 44 -4.39 -6.33 8.09
CA VAL A 44 -4.00 -7.47 7.25
C VAL A 44 -2.55 -7.32 6.72
N GLY A 45 -1.75 -6.47 7.36
CA GLY A 45 -0.38 -6.16 6.93
C GLY A 45 -0.30 -5.09 5.85
N ASN A 46 0.90 -4.81 5.36
CA ASN A 46 1.15 -3.85 4.27
C ASN A 46 0.94 -4.48 2.88
N LYS A 47 1.00 -3.64 1.84
CA LYS A 47 0.78 -4.00 0.42
C LYS A 47 1.60 -5.19 -0.09
N PHE A 48 2.71 -5.52 0.57
CA PHE A 48 3.55 -6.67 0.21
C PHE A 48 3.32 -7.90 1.08
N THR A 49 3.12 -7.70 2.39
CA THR A 49 3.00 -8.83 3.33
C THR A 49 1.82 -9.74 3.04
N LEU A 50 0.68 -9.21 2.57
CA LEU A 50 -0.47 -10.05 2.22
C LEU A 50 -0.20 -10.87 0.95
N PRO A 51 0.16 -10.27 -0.21
CA PRO A 51 0.54 -11.06 -1.38
C PRO A 51 1.60 -12.12 -1.10
N LYS A 52 2.64 -11.78 -0.33
CA LYS A 52 3.68 -12.73 0.08
C LYS A 52 3.10 -13.94 0.84
N ARG A 53 2.26 -13.69 1.86
CA ARG A 53 1.60 -14.75 2.63
C ARG A 53 0.67 -15.61 1.78
N LEU A 54 -0.02 -15.00 0.81
CA LEU A 54 -0.90 -15.72 -0.12
C LEU A 54 -0.09 -16.64 -1.04
N VAL A 55 1.08 -16.19 -1.51
CA VAL A 55 2.01 -17.03 -2.28
C VAL A 55 2.53 -18.21 -1.45
N GLU A 56 2.92 -17.95 -0.19
CA GLU A 56 3.41 -18.99 0.73
C GLU A 56 2.34 -20.05 1.06
N ASN A 57 1.06 -19.65 1.16
CA ASN A 57 -0.04 -20.55 1.47
C ASN A 57 -0.46 -21.46 0.30
N LYS A 58 -0.05 -21.14 -0.94
CA LYS A 58 -0.28 -21.87 -2.21
C LYS A 58 -1.74 -22.08 -2.64
N VAL A 59 -2.73 -21.99 -1.75
CA VAL A 59 -4.15 -22.21 -2.06
C VAL A 59 -4.74 -21.10 -2.94
N LEU A 60 -4.25 -19.87 -2.79
CA LEU A 60 -4.83 -18.68 -3.45
C LEU A 60 -3.88 -18.05 -4.48
N VAL A 61 -2.80 -18.73 -4.84
CA VAL A 61 -1.78 -18.22 -5.77
C VAL A 61 -2.38 -17.91 -7.14
N GLU A 62 -3.24 -18.77 -7.65
CA GLU A 62 -3.83 -18.63 -8.99
C GLU A 62 -4.78 -17.43 -9.10
N LEU A 63 -5.24 -16.89 -7.97
CA LEU A 63 -6.10 -15.70 -7.93
C LEU A 63 -5.31 -14.39 -7.84
N LEU A 64 -3.98 -14.46 -7.68
CA LEU A 64 -3.15 -13.27 -7.60
C LEU A 64 -2.84 -12.74 -9.00
N VAL A 65 -3.10 -11.46 -9.20
CA VAL A 65 -2.54 -10.75 -10.35
C VAL A 65 -1.01 -10.80 -10.28
N PRO A 66 -0.29 -10.97 -11.41
CA PRO A 66 1.16 -10.96 -11.41
C PRO A 66 1.71 -9.69 -10.76
N PHE A 67 2.70 -9.85 -9.90
CA PHE A 67 3.35 -8.72 -9.23
C PHE A 67 4.84 -8.99 -9.03
N ARG A 68 5.64 -7.92 -9.01
CA ARG A 68 7.07 -7.97 -8.67
C ARG A 68 7.40 -6.91 -7.63
N VAL A 69 8.34 -7.23 -6.75
CA VAL A 69 8.97 -6.22 -5.89
C VAL A 69 10.04 -5.53 -6.72
N CYS A 70 9.89 -4.23 -6.91
CA CYS A 70 10.85 -3.43 -7.68
C CYS A 70 12.01 -3.04 -6.76
N THR A 71 13.13 -3.75 -6.83
CA THR A 71 14.37 -3.41 -6.12
C THR A 71 15.33 -2.58 -6.96
N ASP A 72 15.16 -2.60 -8.28
CA ASP A 72 16.00 -1.93 -9.27
C ASP A 72 15.19 -1.66 -10.55
N LYS A 73 15.80 -0.92 -11.48
CA LYS A 73 15.19 -0.50 -12.74
C LYS A 73 14.97 -1.66 -13.72
N ASP A 74 15.81 -2.69 -13.69
CA ASP A 74 15.77 -3.74 -14.70
C ASP A 74 14.53 -4.61 -14.47
N ILE A 75 14.19 -4.88 -13.20
CA ILE A 75 12.92 -5.52 -12.83
C ILE A 75 11.72 -4.73 -13.35
N ILE A 76 11.78 -3.39 -13.25
CA ILE A 76 10.70 -2.49 -13.71
C ILE A 76 10.54 -2.59 -15.23
N LEU A 77 11.65 -2.46 -15.95
CA LEU A 77 11.67 -2.48 -17.41
C LEU A 77 11.27 -3.85 -17.96
N ASP A 78 11.73 -4.94 -17.35
CA ASP A 78 11.37 -6.29 -17.78
C ASP A 78 9.90 -6.59 -17.52
N PHE A 79 9.36 -6.16 -16.38
CA PHE A 79 7.94 -6.32 -16.10
C PHE A 79 7.05 -5.53 -17.07
N LEU A 80 7.49 -4.36 -17.52
CA LEU A 80 6.83 -3.56 -18.56
C LEU A 80 6.92 -4.20 -19.96
N LYS A 81 8.03 -4.86 -20.29
CA LYS A 81 8.13 -5.62 -21.56
C LYS A 81 7.18 -6.81 -21.59
N GLU A 82 6.99 -7.47 -20.45
CA GLU A 82 6.07 -8.60 -20.31
C GLU A 82 4.60 -8.14 -20.26
N ASN A 83 4.35 -6.88 -19.86
CA ASN A 83 3.01 -6.35 -19.62
C ASN A 83 2.90 -4.92 -20.17
N ASP A 84 2.14 -4.73 -21.24
CA ASP A 84 1.95 -3.43 -21.90
C ASP A 84 1.44 -2.31 -20.95
N LYS A 85 0.77 -2.69 -19.87
CA LYS A 85 0.26 -1.79 -18.84
C LYS A 85 0.49 -2.35 -17.44
N VAL A 86 1.11 -1.54 -16.59
CA VAL A 86 1.44 -1.90 -15.20
C VAL A 86 1.03 -0.81 -14.23
N VAL A 87 0.93 -1.18 -12.95
CA VAL A 87 0.62 -0.26 -11.86
C VAL A 87 1.75 -0.26 -10.84
N PHE A 88 2.44 0.86 -10.69
CA PHE A 88 3.41 1.07 -9.62
C PHE A 88 2.71 1.57 -8.38
N LYS A 89 3.02 0.96 -7.25
CA LYS A 89 2.50 1.37 -5.95
C LYS A 89 3.64 1.41 -4.95
N TYR A 90 3.83 2.55 -4.30
CA TYR A 90 4.81 2.62 -3.22
C TYR A 90 4.37 1.76 -2.03
N LEU A 91 5.30 0.94 -1.49
CA LEU A 91 5.00 -0.06 -0.45
C LEU A 91 4.45 0.57 0.83
N GLN A 92 4.92 1.77 1.18
CA GLN A 92 4.55 2.48 2.40
C GLN A 92 3.48 3.56 2.16
N SER A 93 2.91 3.67 0.96
CA SER A 93 1.84 4.64 0.72
C SER A 93 0.53 4.17 1.37
N ASN A 94 -0.16 5.10 2.02
CA ASN A 94 -1.52 4.93 2.51
C ASN A 94 -2.49 5.72 1.60
N ARG A 95 -3.79 5.41 1.66
CA ARG A 95 -4.88 6.24 1.07
C ARG A 95 -4.87 6.46 -0.46
N GLY A 96 -4.14 5.64 -1.22
CA GLY A 96 -4.15 5.73 -2.69
C GLY A 96 -3.18 6.75 -3.29
N GLU A 97 -2.34 7.35 -2.46
CA GLU A 97 -1.25 8.24 -2.91
C GLU A 97 -0.11 7.41 -3.55
N ASN A 98 0.74 8.00 -4.39
CA ASN A 98 1.90 7.33 -5.00
C ASN A 98 1.53 6.02 -5.75
N ILE A 99 0.43 6.09 -6.52
CA ILE A 99 -0.01 5.05 -7.46
C ILE A 99 0.14 5.62 -8.86
N TYR A 100 0.96 4.97 -9.69
CA TYR A 100 1.24 5.38 -11.05
C TYR A 100 0.84 4.27 -12.01
N PHE A 101 0.06 4.60 -13.04
CA PHE A 101 -0.23 3.67 -14.12
C PHE A 101 0.73 3.99 -15.27
N ILE A 102 1.49 3.00 -15.71
CA ILE A 102 2.41 3.14 -16.84
C ILE A 102 1.91 2.25 -17.96
N THR A 103 1.77 2.81 -19.15
CA THR A 103 1.51 2.06 -20.38
C THR A 103 2.66 2.28 -21.34
N GLN A 104 3.30 1.21 -21.81
CA GLN A 104 4.30 1.30 -22.86
C GLN A 104 3.61 1.30 -24.22
N LYS A 105 3.94 2.28 -25.08
CA LYS A 105 3.45 2.35 -26.46
C LYS A 105 4.62 2.58 -27.40
N GLY A 106 5.15 1.51 -27.98
CA GLY A 106 6.35 1.55 -28.81
C GLY A 106 7.54 2.09 -28.02
N ASN A 107 8.08 3.24 -28.43
CA ASN A 107 9.22 3.91 -27.80
C ASN A 107 8.85 5.01 -26.80
N ARG A 108 7.58 5.08 -26.37
CA ARG A 108 7.11 6.06 -25.39
C ARG A 108 6.38 5.39 -24.24
N TYR A 109 6.28 6.13 -23.14
CA TYR A 109 5.53 5.73 -21.95
C TYR A 109 4.42 6.74 -21.68
N ILE A 110 3.23 6.24 -21.36
CA ILE A 110 2.14 7.04 -20.83
C ILE A 110 2.14 6.83 -19.32
N LEU A 111 2.45 7.89 -18.57
CA LEU A 111 2.38 7.96 -17.12
C LEU A 111 1.07 8.64 -16.72
N LEU A 112 0.22 7.93 -15.99
CA LEU A 112 -0.96 8.50 -15.33
C LEU A 112 -0.71 8.53 -13.83
N ASP A 113 -0.68 9.74 -13.29
CA ASP A 113 -0.63 10.04 -11.86
C ASP A 113 -1.95 10.71 -11.46
N GLN A 114 -2.76 10.01 -10.68
CA GLN A 114 -4.13 10.42 -10.34
C GLN A 114 -4.98 10.70 -11.61
N LYS A 115 -5.12 11.97 -11.98
CA LYS A 115 -5.86 12.44 -13.17
C LYS A 115 -4.96 13.09 -14.22
N LYS A 116 -3.66 13.20 -13.93
CA LYS A 116 -2.70 13.84 -14.83
C LYS A 116 -2.02 12.77 -15.67
N GLU A 117 -2.27 12.82 -16.97
CA GLU A 117 -1.54 12.03 -17.94
C GLU A 117 -0.31 12.80 -18.44
N THR A 118 0.79 12.10 -18.64
CA THR A 118 2.03 12.65 -19.21
C THR A 118 2.66 11.61 -20.12
N ILE A 119 3.02 12.04 -21.34
CA ILE A 119 3.74 11.21 -22.30
C ILE A 119 5.23 11.46 -22.15
N LEU A 120 5.99 10.40 -21.94
CA LEU A 120 7.43 10.43 -21.71
C LEU A 120 8.17 9.72 -22.85
N SER A 121 9.31 10.27 -23.25
CA SER A 121 10.31 9.53 -24.03
C SER A 121 10.96 8.45 -23.15
N GLN A 122 11.68 7.50 -23.77
CA GLN A 122 12.47 6.51 -23.00
C GLN A 122 13.41 7.19 -21.99
N GLN A 123 14.17 8.20 -22.43
CA GLN A 123 15.09 8.91 -21.55
C GLN A 123 14.36 9.62 -20.40
N ALA A 124 13.23 10.28 -20.68
CA ALA A 124 12.47 10.98 -19.65
C ALA A 124 11.85 9.99 -18.64
N PHE A 125 11.43 8.82 -19.09
CA PHE A 125 10.93 7.77 -18.20
C PHE A 125 12.05 7.18 -17.32
N HIS A 126 13.24 6.91 -17.87
CA HIS A 126 14.39 6.46 -17.08
C HIS A 126 14.79 7.48 -16.02
N ASN A 127 14.82 8.77 -16.37
CA ASN A 127 15.10 9.84 -15.42
C ASN A 127 14.00 9.93 -14.34
N TRP A 128 12.73 9.74 -14.71
CA TRP A 128 11.60 9.75 -13.76
C TRP A 128 11.69 8.62 -12.73
N LEU A 129 12.21 7.45 -13.10
CA LEU A 129 12.47 6.36 -12.16
C LEU A 129 13.53 6.72 -11.09
N GLY A 130 14.21 7.87 -11.22
CA GLY A 130 15.13 8.39 -10.23
C GLY A 130 16.54 7.78 -10.32
N PHE A 131 16.88 7.16 -11.44
CA PHE A 131 18.20 6.60 -11.70
C PHE A 131 18.89 7.43 -12.77
N SER A 132 19.94 8.17 -12.37
CA SER A 132 20.93 8.81 -13.25
C SER A 132 22.01 7.83 -13.65
#